data_AF-A0A3G8YLA8-F1
#
_entry.id   AF-A0A3G8YLA8-F1
#
_cell.length_a   1.000
_cell.length_b   1.000
_cell.length_c   1.000
_cell.angle_alpha   90.00
_cell.angle_beta   90.00
_cell.angle_gamma   90.00
#
_symmetry.space_group_name_H-M   'P 1'
#
loop_
_entity.id
_entity.type
_entity.pdbx_description
1 polymer ?
#
loop_
_entity_poly.entity_id
_entity_poly.type
_entity_poly.pdbx_seq_one_letter_code
_entity_poly.pdbx_strand_id
1 'polypeptide(L)'
;MNGFNEAFEIVIGHEGGLSLDPRDRGNWSDGAFGQKGGILKGTKYGVAAHAYPTLDIRNLTLADARAIYKQNYWDRAACDHLPAPLALVVFDTAINSGVSRALGFLAQTKDWRRYLDLRLQFLQSLSSWKTFGRGWTRRVDTLRTQAQQWQDAAATPITRPSAPAPPVLYLYSQNRDPNGTLRPDWTSIAVDAEGRVLLGADKRPRTVYMPPELAAAKGLK
;
A
#
# COMPACT_ATOMS: atom_id res chain seq x y z
N MET A 1 5.34 3.27 -0.49
CA MET A 1 4.13 2.56 -0.94
C MET A 1 2.94 3.22 -0.26
N ASN A 2 1.94 3.67 -1.03
CA ASN A 2 0.71 4.24 -0.47
C ASN A 2 -0.10 3.13 0.20
N GLY A 3 0.01 2.99 1.52
CA GLY A 3 -0.60 1.91 2.31
C GLY A 3 -2.12 2.01 2.50
N PHE A 4 -2.82 2.81 1.68
CA PHE A 4 -4.25 3.03 1.80
C PHE A 4 -5.05 1.76 1.54
N ASN A 5 -4.69 0.97 0.52
CA ASN A 5 -5.44 -0.24 0.18
C ASN A 5 -5.37 -1.26 1.31
N GLU A 6 -4.17 -1.50 1.83
CA GLU A 6 -3.94 -2.41 2.95
C GLU A 6 -4.65 -1.91 4.20
N ALA A 7 -4.58 -0.61 4.49
CA ALA A 7 -5.30 -0.01 5.61
C ALA A 7 -6.82 -0.15 5.45
N PHE A 8 -7.35 0.05 4.24
CA PHE A 8 -8.76 -0.08 3.93
C PHE A 8 -9.27 -1.50 4.23
N GLU A 9 -8.56 -2.54 3.79
CA GLU A 9 -8.93 -3.93 4.07
C GLU A 9 -8.92 -4.23 5.59
N ILE A 10 -7.96 -3.68 6.34
CA ILE A 10 -7.90 -3.85 7.80
C ILE A 10 -9.11 -3.20 8.48
N VAL A 11 -9.47 -1.97 8.10
CA VAL A 11 -10.50 -1.21 8.83
C VAL A 11 -11.93 -1.64 8.52
N ILE A 12 -12.19 -2.11 7.28
CA ILE A 12 -13.52 -2.56 6.84
C ILE A 12 -13.87 -3.95 7.39
N GLY A 13 -12.87 -4.82 7.57
CA GLY A 13 -13.07 -6.20 8.02
C GLY A 13 -13.70 -7.12 6.97
N HIS A 14 -13.89 -8.40 7.32
CA HIS A 14 -14.40 -9.42 6.39
C HIS A 14 -15.92 -9.38 6.14
N GLU A 15 -16.69 -8.60 6.90
CA GLU A 15 -18.15 -8.51 6.79
C GLU A 15 -18.59 -7.21 6.12
N GLY A 16 -18.71 -7.24 4.79
CA GLY A 16 -19.10 -6.08 3.95
C GLY A 16 -20.54 -6.10 3.42
N GLY A 17 -21.37 -7.05 3.86
CA GLY A 17 -22.72 -7.26 3.35
C GLY A 17 -23.69 -6.09 3.58
N LEU A 18 -24.79 -6.07 2.84
CA LEU A 18 -25.87 -5.12 3.05
C LEU A 18 -26.68 -5.50 4.30
N SER A 19 -26.74 -4.61 5.28
CA SER A 19 -27.69 -4.66 6.39
C SER A 19 -28.91 -3.79 6.08
N LEU A 20 -30.11 -4.32 6.36
CA LEU A 20 -31.39 -3.63 6.24
C LEU A 20 -32.22 -3.73 7.53
N ASP A 21 -31.60 -3.97 8.69
CA ASP A 21 -32.33 -4.00 9.97
C ASP A 21 -32.99 -2.64 10.22
N PRO A 22 -34.33 -2.54 10.26
CA PRO A 22 -35.02 -1.27 10.49
C PRO A 22 -34.84 -0.74 11.91
N ARG A 23 -34.36 -1.56 12.85
CA ARG A 23 -34.03 -1.15 14.23
C ARG A 23 -32.65 -0.51 14.33
N ASP A 24 -31.85 -0.58 13.28
CA ASP A 24 -30.61 0.17 13.19
C ASP A 24 -30.90 1.54 12.55
N ARG A 25 -30.68 2.60 13.34
CA ARG A 25 -30.83 3.98 12.87
C ARG A 25 -29.90 4.31 11.71
N GLY A 26 -28.75 3.64 11.61
CA GLY A 26 -27.78 3.83 10.53
C GLY A 26 -28.35 3.52 9.15
N ASN A 27 -29.32 2.60 9.08
CA ASN A 27 -29.95 2.13 7.84
C ASN A 27 -30.99 3.10 7.27
N TRP A 28 -31.42 4.10 8.03
CA TRP A 28 -32.41 5.09 7.60
C TRP A 28 -31.71 6.34 7.04
N SER A 29 -32.20 6.88 5.92
CA SER A 29 -31.60 8.06 5.28
C SER A 29 -31.62 9.33 6.14
N ASP A 30 -32.52 9.41 7.12
CA ASP A 30 -32.65 10.54 8.07
C ASP A 30 -32.09 10.22 9.46
N GLY A 31 -31.57 9.00 9.67
CA GLY A 31 -31.07 8.56 10.97
C GLY A 31 -32.15 8.41 12.05
N ALA A 32 -33.45 8.38 11.71
CA ALA A 32 -34.54 8.41 12.67
C ALA A 32 -35.73 7.52 12.28
N PHE A 33 -35.62 6.19 12.45
CA PHE A 33 -36.71 5.19 12.41
C PHE A 33 -37.93 5.50 11.50
N GLY A 34 -37.71 6.08 10.31
CA GLY A 34 -38.79 6.54 9.42
C GLY A 34 -39.74 7.60 9.99
N GLN A 35 -39.46 8.22 11.14
CA GLN A 35 -40.39 9.13 11.83
C GLN A 35 -40.61 10.46 11.09
N LYS A 36 -39.71 10.84 10.17
CA LYS A 36 -39.80 12.08 9.37
C LYS A 36 -39.79 11.84 7.85
N GLY A 37 -40.19 10.65 7.41
CA GLY A 37 -40.18 10.29 5.98
C GLY A 37 -38.83 9.75 5.48
N GLY A 38 -37.93 9.35 6.39
CA GLY A 38 -36.71 8.64 6.03
C GLY A 38 -36.97 7.34 5.29
N ILE A 39 -36.09 7.00 4.35
CA ILE A 39 -36.15 5.78 3.56
C ILE A 39 -35.15 4.79 4.15
N LEU A 40 -35.58 3.54 4.35
CA LEU A 40 -34.70 2.45 4.74
C LEU A 40 -33.82 2.06 3.54
N LYS A 41 -32.58 2.53 3.52
CA LYS A 41 -31.60 2.25 2.45
C LYS A 41 -30.53 1.25 2.85
N GLY A 42 -30.28 1.09 4.16
CA GLY A 42 -29.33 0.13 4.70
C GLY A 42 -27.94 0.68 4.98
N THR A 43 -27.04 -0.23 5.33
CA THR A 43 -25.60 0.01 5.49
C THR A 43 -24.87 -1.09 4.75
N LYS A 44 -23.89 -0.74 3.91
CA LYS A 44 -23.08 -1.70 3.16
C LYS A 44 -21.63 -1.25 3.19
N TYR A 45 -20.68 -2.17 3.42
CA TYR A 45 -19.25 -1.82 3.55
C TYR A 45 -18.95 -0.75 4.62
N GLY A 46 -19.78 -0.65 5.67
CA GLY A 46 -19.69 0.40 6.69
C GLY A 46 -20.22 1.78 6.25
N VAL A 47 -20.69 1.93 5.01
CA VAL A 47 -21.31 3.14 4.48
C VAL A 47 -22.79 3.13 4.82
N ALA A 48 -23.19 3.96 5.78
CA ALA A 48 -24.55 4.00 6.33
C ALA A 48 -25.42 5.06 5.63
N ALA A 49 -26.69 4.74 5.41
CA ALA A 49 -27.66 5.62 4.72
C ALA A 49 -27.76 7.02 5.33
N HIS A 50 -27.80 7.14 6.66
CA HIS A 50 -27.93 8.44 7.31
C HIS A 50 -26.72 9.37 7.06
N ALA A 51 -25.52 8.80 6.85
CA ALA A 51 -24.30 9.55 6.56
C ALA A 51 -24.23 9.95 5.07
N TYR A 52 -24.90 9.20 4.19
CA TYR A 52 -24.97 9.45 2.76
C TYR A 52 -26.42 9.37 2.25
N PRO A 53 -27.29 10.34 2.64
CA PRO A 53 -28.74 10.23 2.42
C PRO A 53 -29.15 10.13 0.95
N THR A 54 -28.32 10.64 0.03
CA THR A 54 -28.59 10.63 -1.41
C THR A 54 -28.03 9.42 -2.13
N LEU A 55 -27.17 8.63 -1.47
CA LEU A 55 -26.46 7.52 -2.10
C LEU A 55 -27.34 6.27 -2.22
N ASP A 56 -27.13 5.49 -3.28
CA ASP A 56 -27.71 4.15 -3.44
C ASP A 56 -26.86 3.13 -2.70
N ILE A 57 -27.19 2.89 -1.43
CA ILE A 57 -26.45 1.96 -0.57
C ILE A 57 -26.56 0.51 -1.04
N ARG A 58 -27.67 0.13 -1.69
CA ARG A 58 -27.93 -1.25 -2.09
C ARG A 58 -26.94 -1.69 -3.17
N ASN A 59 -26.74 -0.84 -4.16
CA ASN A 59 -25.91 -1.10 -5.34
C ASN A 59 -24.45 -0.65 -5.18
N LEU A 60 -24.08 -0.15 -3.99
CA LEU A 60 -22.71 0.27 -3.69
C LEU A 60 -21.72 -0.87 -3.92
N THR A 61 -20.67 -0.63 -4.70
CA THR A 61 -19.58 -1.59 -4.93
C THR A 61 -18.48 -1.41 -3.89
N LEU A 62 -17.60 -2.42 -3.73
CA LEU A 62 -16.44 -2.28 -2.86
C LEU A 62 -15.50 -1.17 -3.34
N ALA A 63 -15.44 -0.92 -4.66
CA ALA A 63 -14.67 0.17 -5.24
C ALA A 63 -15.26 1.54 -4.87
N ASP A 64 -16.59 1.69 -4.87
CA ASP A 64 -17.26 2.92 -4.44
C ASP A 64 -17.00 3.19 -2.96
N ALA A 65 -17.14 2.16 -2.11
CA ALA A 65 -16.81 2.25 -0.69
C ALA A 65 -15.36 2.69 -0.50
N ARG A 66 -14.42 2.06 -1.21
CA ARG A 66 -13.00 2.41 -1.16
C ARG A 66 -12.77 3.89 -1.53
N ALA A 67 -13.40 4.38 -2.59
CA ALA A 67 -13.29 5.78 -2.99
C ALA A 67 -13.83 6.74 -1.92
N ILE A 68 -15.00 6.42 -1.33
CA ILE A 68 -15.59 7.19 -0.22
C ILE A 68 -14.63 7.23 0.97
N TYR A 69 -14.05 6.10 1.36
CA TYR A 69 -13.14 6.03 2.49
C TYR A 69 -11.86 6.82 2.25
N LYS A 70 -11.32 6.74 1.02
CA LYS A 70 -10.14 7.50 0.61
C LYS A 70 -10.42 9.00 0.75
N GLN A 71 -11.47 9.48 0.09
CA GLN A 71 -11.80 10.90 0.03
C GLN A 71 -12.19 11.47 1.40
N ASN A 72 -13.04 10.77 2.15
CA ASN A 72 -13.69 11.35 3.32
C ASN A 72 -12.89 11.18 4.61
N TYR A 73 -11.93 10.24 4.65
CA TYR A 73 -11.15 9.98 5.86
C TYR A 73 -9.64 9.97 5.59
N TRP A 74 -9.14 9.19 4.65
CA TRP A 74 -7.68 9.07 4.41
C TRP A 74 -7.07 10.39 3.95
N ASP A 75 -7.61 10.98 2.88
CA ASP A 75 -7.10 12.21 2.27
C ASP A 75 -7.30 13.40 3.22
N ARG A 76 -8.48 13.49 3.85
CA ARG A 76 -8.78 14.56 4.81
C ARG A 76 -7.96 14.48 6.09
N ALA A 77 -7.49 13.30 6.49
CA ALA A 77 -6.56 13.13 7.60
C ALA A 77 -5.09 13.21 7.17
N ALA A 78 -4.82 13.52 5.89
CA ALA A 78 -3.49 13.65 5.31
C ALA A 78 -2.61 12.40 5.51
N CYS A 79 -3.21 11.21 5.47
CA CYS A 79 -2.54 9.95 5.79
C CYS A 79 -1.39 9.60 4.83
N ASP A 80 -1.42 10.06 3.57
CA ASP A 80 -0.33 9.87 2.60
C ASP A 80 0.99 10.55 3.05
N HIS A 81 0.93 11.49 3.99
CA HIS A 81 2.10 12.20 4.51
C HIS A 81 2.61 11.64 5.85
N LEU A 82 2.06 10.50 6.31
CA LEU A 82 2.40 9.90 7.58
C LEU A 82 3.18 8.59 7.39
N PRO A 83 4.06 8.22 8.35
CA PRO A 83 4.62 6.88 8.38
C PRO A 83 3.51 5.83 8.41
N ALA A 84 3.67 4.71 7.69
CA ALA A 84 2.57 3.75 7.47
C ALA A 84 1.88 3.26 8.76
N PRO A 85 2.59 2.89 9.85
CA PRO A 85 1.95 2.53 11.12
C PRO A 85 1.07 3.65 11.70
N LEU A 86 1.53 4.90 11.59
CA LEU A 86 0.79 6.07 12.07
C LEU A 86 -0.41 6.36 11.16
N ALA A 87 -0.24 6.26 9.84
CA ALA A 87 -1.31 6.44 8.86
C ALA A 87 -2.49 5.49 9.13
N LEU A 88 -2.21 4.21 9.41
CA LEU A 88 -3.22 3.22 9.75
C LEU A 88 -4.05 3.62 10.97
N VAL A 89 -3.40 3.98 12.09
CA VAL A 89 -4.11 4.29 13.33
C VAL A 89 -4.87 5.62 13.25
N VAL A 90 -4.33 6.60 12.51
CA VAL A 90 -5.00 7.89 12.26
C VAL A 90 -6.23 7.67 11.39
N PHE A 91 -6.12 6.88 10.31
CA PHE A 91 -7.22 6.57 9.42
C PHE A 91 -8.37 5.87 10.14
N ASP A 92 -8.06 4.82 10.93
CA ASP A 92 -9.08 4.12 11.71
C ASP A 92 -9.79 5.05 12.71
N THR A 93 -9.04 5.95 13.33
CA THR A 93 -9.59 6.95 14.26
C THR A 93 -10.46 7.97 13.52
N ALA A 94 -10.07 8.40 12.32
CA ALA A 94 -10.85 9.32 11.52
C ALA A 94 -12.22 8.74 11.13
N ILE A 95 -12.28 7.44 10.83
CA ILE A 95 -13.53 6.73 10.52
C ILE A 95 -14.44 6.66 11.75
N ASN A 96 -13.90 6.20 12.88
CA ASN A 96 -14.71 5.89 14.06
C ASN A 96 -15.05 7.11 14.93
N SER A 97 -14.15 8.09 14.94
CA SER A 97 -14.20 9.24 15.84
C SER A 97 -14.17 10.58 15.10
N GLY A 98 -14.15 10.57 13.77
CA GLY A 98 -14.12 11.78 12.93
C GLY A 98 -12.71 12.33 12.70
N VAL A 99 -12.50 12.89 11.50
CA VAL A 99 -11.22 13.46 11.05
C VAL A 99 -10.67 14.51 12.02
N SER A 100 -11.50 15.44 12.48
CA SER A 100 -11.06 16.51 13.39
C SER A 100 -10.46 15.97 14.69
N ARG A 101 -11.07 14.93 15.27
CA ARG A 101 -10.55 14.30 16.48
C ARG A 101 -9.26 13.53 16.20
N ALA A 102 -9.21 12.82 15.07
CA ALA A 102 -8.00 12.11 14.66
C ALA A 102 -6.81 13.06 14.50
N LEU A 103 -7.02 14.23 13.89
CA LEU A 103 -6.02 15.28 13.76
C LEU A 103 -5.65 15.92 15.11
N GLY A 104 -6.60 16.07 16.02
CA GLY A 104 -6.35 16.57 17.38
C GLY A 104 -5.42 15.67 18.20
N PHE A 105 -5.50 14.35 18.06
CA PHE A 105 -4.52 13.43 18.65
C PHE A 105 -3.18 13.48 17.92
N LEU A 106 -3.20 13.60 16.59
CA LEU A 106 -2.00 13.68 15.75
C LEU A 106 -1.19 14.97 15.98
N ALA A 107 -1.83 16.03 16.44
CA ALA A 107 -1.17 17.26 16.87
C ALA A 107 -0.37 17.08 18.17
N GLN A 108 -0.76 16.13 19.03
CA GLN A 108 -0.10 15.87 20.31
C GLN A 108 1.08 14.92 20.18
N THR A 109 1.08 14.02 19.20
CA THR A 109 2.16 13.05 19.01
C THR A 109 2.24 12.52 17.59
N LYS A 110 3.46 12.18 17.16
CA LYS A 110 3.74 11.41 15.93
C LYS A 110 4.12 9.95 16.22
N ASP A 111 4.20 9.55 17.48
CA ASP A 111 4.36 8.14 17.85
C ASP A 111 2.99 7.47 17.83
N TRP A 112 2.83 6.48 16.96
CA TRP A 112 1.59 5.74 16.79
C TRP A 112 1.17 4.98 18.05
N ARG A 113 2.11 4.57 18.92
CA ARG A 113 1.80 3.90 20.20
C ARG A 113 1.14 4.89 21.15
N ARG A 114 1.76 6.06 21.32
CA ARG A 114 1.22 7.14 22.14
C ARG A 114 -0.11 7.65 21.59
N TYR A 115 -0.25 7.70 20.26
CA TYR A 115 -1.49 8.04 19.59
C TYR A 115 -2.64 7.09 19.97
N LEU A 116 -2.40 5.79 19.95
CA LEU A 116 -3.39 4.79 20.37
C LEU A 116 -3.74 4.90 21.86
N ASP A 117 -2.79 5.26 22.72
CA ASP A 117 -3.07 5.50 24.14
C ASP A 117 -4.01 6.69 24.33
N LEU A 118 -3.76 7.81 23.63
CA LEU A 118 -4.64 8.98 23.65
C LEU A 118 -6.06 8.63 23.16
N ARG A 119 -6.14 7.83 22.09
CA ARG A 119 -7.42 7.34 21.58
C ARG A 119 -8.15 6.49 22.62
N LEU A 120 -7.46 5.53 23.26
CA LEU A 120 -8.09 4.66 24.25
C LEU A 120 -8.59 5.45 25.46
N GLN A 121 -7.81 6.42 25.95
CA GLN A 121 -8.22 7.33 27.02
C GLN A 121 -9.49 8.11 26.65
N PHE A 122 -9.56 8.64 25.41
CA PHE A 122 -10.76 9.29 24.92
C PHE A 122 -11.96 8.33 24.92
N LEU A 123 -11.81 7.13 24.36
CA LEU A 123 -12.89 6.14 24.31
C LEU A 123 -13.38 5.78 25.72
N GLN A 124 -12.48 5.64 26.69
CA GLN A 124 -12.79 5.38 28.11
C GLN A 124 -13.62 6.48 28.78
N SER A 125 -13.52 7.72 28.29
CA SER A 125 -14.31 8.85 28.80
C SER A 125 -15.73 8.93 28.26
N LEU A 126 -16.07 8.15 27.23
CA LEU A 126 -17.41 8.17 26.64
C LEU A 126 -18.44 7.50 27.56
N SER A 127 -19.63 8.08 27.67
CA SER A 127 -20.72 7.54 28.49
C SER A 127 -21.13 6.11 28.08
N SER A 128 -20.99 5.77 26.79
CA SER A 128 -21.29 4.45 26.24
C SER A 128 -20.15 3.43 26.42
N TRP A 129 -19.05 3.79 27.07
CA TRP A 129 -17.93 2.88 27.39
C TRP A 129 -18.39 1.62 28.11
N LYS A 130 -19.35 1.73 29.04
CA LYS A 130 -19.88 0.58 29.79
C LYS A 130 -20.47 -0.50 28.87
N THR A 131 -21.02 -0.11 27.73
CA THR A 131 -21.67 -1.01 26.78
C THR A 131 -20.68 -1.55 25.74
N PHE A 132 -19.85 -0.67 25.17
CA PHE A 132 -19.03 -1.01 23.99
C PHE A 132 -17.52 -1.12 24.27
N GLY A 133 -17.06 -0.75 25.47
CA GLY A 133 -15.65 -0.58 25.80
C GLY A 133 -14.79 -1.81 25.53
N ARG A 134 -15.31 -3.03 25.80
CA ARG A 134 -14.59 -4.28 25.47
C ARG A 134 -14.28 -4.42 23.98
N GLY A 135 -15.24 -4.10 23.11
CA GLY A 135 -15.06 -4.16 21.67
C GLY A 135 -14.08 -3.10 21.18
N TRP A 136 -14.17 -1.89 21.74
CA TRP A 136 -13.25 -0.80 21.42
C TRP A 136 -11.82 -1.07 21.86
N THR A 137 -11.59 -1.59 23.07
CA THR A 137 -10.27 -2.03 23.52
C THR A 137 -9.69 -3.06 22.56
N ARG A 138 -10.48 -4.09 22.20
CA ARG A 138 -10.03 -5.13 21.26
C ARG A 138 -9.62 -4.55 19.91
N ARG A 139 -10.38 -3.59 19.36
CA ARG A 139 -10.03 -2.92 18.10
C ARG A 139 -8.71 -2.14 18.22
N VAL A 140 -8.50 -1.42 19.33
CA VAL A 140 -7.24 -0.69 19.57
C VAL A 140 -6.05 -1.66 19.67
N ASP A 141 -6.23 -2.80 20.34
CA ASP A 141 -5.18 -3.82 20.44
C ASP A 141 -4.86 -4.46 19.08
N THR A 142 -5.89 -4.75 18.26
CA THR A 142 -5.69 -5.22 16.88
C THR A 142 -4.87 -4.22 16.06
N LEU A 143 -5.19 -2.92 16.16
CA LEU A 143 -4.42 -1.88 15.48
C LEU A 143 -3.00 -1.78 15.99
N ARG A 144 -2.77 -1.97 17.29
CA ARG A 144 -1.42 -1.99 17.88
C ARG A 144 -0.58 -3.10 17.26
N THR A 145 -1.13 -4.31 17.15
CA THR A 145 -0.48 -5.45 16.50
C THR A 145 -0.18 -5.16 15.03
N GLN A 146 -1.16 -4.63 14.29
CA GLN A 146 -1.01 -4.38 12.86
C GLN A 146 0.00 -3.25 12.55
N ALA A 147 -0.04 -2.17 13.33
CA ALA A 147 0.90 -1.06 13.23
C ALA A 147 2.33 -1.52 13.57
N GLN A 148 2.49 -2.39 14.59
CA GLN A 148 3.78 -3.00 14.90
C GLN A 148 4.29 -3.85 13.73
N GLN A 149 3.45 -4.73 13.16
CA GLN A 149 3.84 -5.53 11.99
C GLN A 149 4.27 -4.67 10.80
N TRP A 150 3.58 -3.56 10.56
CA TRP A 150 3.96 -2.61 9.50
C TRP A 150 5.29 -1.90 9.81
N GLN A 151 5.54 -1.58 11.08
CA GLN A 151 6.82 -1.02 11.51
C GLN A 151 7.95 -2.04 11.30
N ASP A 152 7.73 -3.30 11.68
CA ASP A 152 8.73 -4.36 11.55
C ASP A 152 9.01 -4.72 10.09
N ALA A 153 7.96 -4.77 9.25
CA ALA A 153 8.09 -4.98 7.82
C ALA A 153 8.86 -3.84 7.13
N ALA A 154 8.69 -2.59 7.59
CA ALA A 154 9.46 -1.45 7.08
C ALA A 154 10.91 -1.43 7.58
N ALA A 155 11.16 -1.98 8.78
CA ALA A 155 12.50 -2.07 9.36
C ALA A 155 13.29 -3.29 8.85
N THR A 156 12.61 -4.30 8.31
CA THR A 156 13.25 -5.47 7.71
C THR A 156 13.92 -5.01 6.41
N PRO A 157 15.26 -5.03 6.30
CA PRO A 157 15.92 -4.82 5.02
C PRO A 157 15.37 -5.88 4.07
N ILE A 158 14.96 -5.48 2.87
CA ILE A 158 14.68 -6.44 1.81
C ILE A 158 16.01 -7.18 1.58
N THR A 159 16.23 -8.31 2.24
CA THR A 159 17.09 -9.37 1.74
C THR A 159 16.38 -9.90 0.53
N ARG A 160 16.46 -9.12 -0.56
CA ARG A 160 16.18 -9.64 -1.88
C ARG A 160 17.14 -10.81 -1.98
N PRO A 161 16.70 -12.05 -2.23
CA PRO A 161 17.62 -13.02 -2.77
C PRO A 161 18.22 -12.30 -3.97
N SER A 162 19.50 -11.98 -3.92
CA SER A 162 20.20 -11.62 -5.15
C SER A 162 19.90 -12.78 -6.06
N ALA A 163 19.08 -12.57 -7.09
CA ALA A 163 19.09 -13.49 -8.21
C ALA A 163 20.58 -13.64 -8.54
N PRO A 164 21.14 -14.87 -8.62
CA PRO A 164 22.50 -15.00 -9.09
C PRO A 164 22.56 -14.23 -10.40
N ALA A 165 23.52 -13.31 -10.51
CA ALA A 165 23.71 -12.58 -11.76
C ALA A 165 23.69 -13.63 -12.89
N PRO A 166 22.92 -13.43 -13.97
CA PRO A 166 22.98 -14.38 -15.09
C PRO A 166 24.45 -14.56 -15.46
N PRO A 167 24.93 -15.79 -15.73
CA PRO A 167 26.33 -16.00 -16.06
C PRO A 167 26.67 -15.13 -17.27
N VAL A 168 27.44 -14.06 -17.04
CA VAL A 168 27.93 -13.21 -18.12
C VAL A 168 28.98 -14.04 -18.84
N LEU A 169 28.68 -14.46 -20.06
CA LEU A 169 29.68 -14.99 -20.96
C LEU A 169 30.58 -13.83 -21.39
N TYR A 170 31.89 -14.03 -21.28
CA TYR A 170 32.88 -13.09 -21.79
C TYR A 170 33.50 -13.64 -23.06
N LEU A 171 33.48 -12.83 -24.11
CA LEU A 171 34.25 -13.05 -25.33
C LEU A 171 35.54 -12.25 -25.25
N TYR A 172 36.68 -12.93 -25.47
CA TYR A 172 37.96 -12.26 -25.65
C TYR A 172 38.10 -11.88 -27.12
N SER A 173 38.34 -10.61 -27.38
CA SER A 173 38.50 -10.10 -28.73
C SER A 173 39.73 -9.22 -28.86
N GLN A 174 40.32 -9.25 -30.05
CA GLN A 174 41.48 -8.43 -30.37
C GLN A 174 41.00 -7.14 -31.03
N ASN A 175 41.34 -6.01 -30.42
CA ASN A 175 40.92 -4.71 -30.93
C ASN A 175 41.81 -4.27 -32.09
N ARG A 176 41.25 -3.44 -32.96
CA ARG A 176 42.03 -2.67 -33.94
C ARG A 176 42.15 -1.21 -33.49
N ASP A 177 43.27 -0.58 -33.81
CA ASP A 177 43.38 0.87 -33.72
C ASP A 177 42.55 1.57 -34.83
N PRO A 178 42.39 2.90 -34.78
CA PRO A 178 41.63 3.65 -35.79
C PRO A 178 42.15 3.50 -37.23
N ASN A 179 43.39 3.04 -37.41
CA ASN A 179 44.00 2.79 -38.71
C ASN A 179 43.84 1.33 -39.16
N GLY A 180 43.14 0.50 -38.39
CA GLY A 180 42.83 -0.89 -38.71
C GLY A 180 43.92 -1.89 -38.30
N THR A 181 44.97 -1.49 -37.59
CA THR A 181 46.04 -2.40 -37.16
C THR A 181 45.63 -3.15 -35.89
N LEU A 182 45.86 -4.47 -35.86
CA LEU A 182 45.57 -5.30 -34.69
C LEU A 182 46.44 -4.89 -33.51
N ARG A 183 45.83 -4.73 -32.35
CA ARG A 183 46.55 -4.46 -31.11
C ARG A 183 46.95 -5.77 -30.43
N PRO A 184 48.08 -5.81 -29.70
CA PRO A 184 48.52 -7.02 -29.01
C PRO A 184 47.68 -7.37 -27.77
N ASP A 185 46.79 -6.47 -27.33
CA ASP A 185 45.94 -6.67 -26.16
C ASP A 185 44.56 -7.27 -26.50
N TRP A 186 44.07 -8.09 -25.59
CA TRP A 186 42.73 -8.68 -25.63
C TRP A 186 41.79 -7.92 -24.70
N THR A 187 40.56 -7.66 -25.16
CA THR A 187 39.49 -7.10 -24.33
C THR A 187 38.38 -8.12 -24.13
N SER A 188 37.88 -8.22 -22.89
CA SER A 188 36.68 -9.00 -22.58
C SER A 188 35.42 -8.19 -22.87
N ILE A 189 34.47 -8.81 -23.56
CA ILE A 189 33.18 -8.21 -23.92
C ILE A 189 32.07 -9.10 -23.37
N ALA A 190 31.13 -8.49 -22.65
CA ALA A 190 29.96 -9.17 -22.12
C ALA A 190 28.98 -9.52 -23.25
N VAL A 191 28.48 -10.76 -23.25
CA VAL A 191 27.48 -11.24 -24.21
C VAL A 191 26.30 -11.94 -23.53
N ASP A 192 25.15 -11.97 -24.21
CA ASP A 192 23.98 -12.75 -23.77
C ASP A 192 24.18 -14.27 -23.97
N ALA A 193 23.19 -15.06 -23.59
CA ALA A 193 23.24 -16.53 -23.69
C ALA A 193 23.31 -17.04 -25.14
N GLU A 194 22.90 -16.21 -26.10
CA GLU A 194 23.01 -16.44 -27.55
C GLU A 194 24.29 -15.82 -28.14
N GLY A 195 25.13 -15.20 -27.31
CA GLY A 195 26.42 -14.61 -27.64
C GLY A 195 26.39 -13.27 -28.37
N ARG A 196 25.28 -12.53 -28.28
CA ARG A 196 25.17 -11.17 -28.80
C ARG A 196 25.81 -10.20 -27.82
N VAL A 197 26.55 -9.22 -28.35
CA VAL A 197 27.24 -8.19 -27.54
C VAL A 197 26.25 -7.37 -26.73
N LEU A 198 26.46 -7.35 -25.42
CA LEU A 198 25.75 -6.46 -24.50
C LEU A 198 26.45 -5.09 -24.54
N LEU A 199 25.89 -4.14 -25.28
CA LEU A 199 26.44 -2.79 -25.37
C LEU A 199 26.25 -2.02 -24.06
N GLY A 200 27.29 -1.32 -23.62
CA GLY A 200 27.22 -0.37 -22.50
C GLY A 200 26.38 0.88 -22.82
N ALA A 201 26.09 1.69 -21.80
CA ALA A 201 25.21 2.86 -21.88
C ALA A 201 25.66 3.95 -22.90
N ASP A 202 26.91 3.92 -23.36
CA ASP A 202 27.51 4.89 -24.27
C ASP A 202 27.30 4.57 -25.77
N LYS A 203 26.75 3.39 -26.11
CA LYS A 203 26.33 2.97 -27.47
C LYS A 203 27.39 3.13 -28.58
N ARG A 204 28.68 3.22 -28.27
CA ARG A 204 29.72 3.40 -29.30
C ARG A 204 30.13 2.05 -29.91
N PRO A 205 30.12 1.89 -31.25
CA PRO A 205 30.63 0.70 -31.90
C PRO A 205 32.16 0.67 -31.76
N ARG A 206 32.70 -0.39 -31.15
CA ARG A 206 34.11 -0.74 -31.31
C ARG A 206 34.20 -1.77 -32.42
N THR A 207 35.14 -1.61 -33.35
CA THR A 207 35.38 -2.63 -34.37
C THR A 207 36.10 -3.80 -33.71
N VAL A 208 35.37 -4.87 -33.48
CA VAL A 208 35.83 -6.07 -32.79
C VAL A 208 36.09 -7.16 -33.83
N TYR A 209 37.30 -7.72 -33.87
CA TYR A 209 37.61 -8.88 -34.70
C TYR A 209 37.59 -10.15 -33.84
N MET A 210 36.72 -11.11 -34.20
CA MET A 210 36.66 -12.43 -33.60
C MET A 210 37.11 -13.47 -34.63
N PRO A 211 38.12 -14.31 -34.33
CA PRO A 211 38.53 -15.38 -35.22
C PRO A 211 37.39 -16.39 -35.44
N PRO A 212 37.19 -16.89 -36.67
CA PRO A 212 36.12 -17.85 -36.98
C PRO A 212 36.16 -19.13 -36.14
N GLU A 213 37.37 -19.61 -35.80
CA GLU A 213 37.59 -20.80 -34.99
C GLU A 213 37.05 -20.63 -33.55
N LEU A 214 37.23 -19.44 -32.98
CA LEU A 214 36.73 -19.11 -31.64
C LEU A 214 35.21 -18.92 -31.63
N ALA A 215 34.65 -18.33 -32.70
CA ALA A 215 33.20 -18.20 -32.87
C ALA A 215 32.52 -19.58 -32.97
N ALA A 216 33.10 -20.49 -33.75
CA ALA A 216 32.62 -21.86 -33.91
C ALA A 216 32.68 -22.66 -32.59
N ALA A 217 33.77 -22.55 -31.84
CA ALA A 217 33.94 -23.23 -30.54
C ALA A 217 32.95 -22.75 -29.45
N LYS A 218 32.33 -21.57 -29.63
CA LYS A 218 31.35 -20.98 -28.71
C LYS A 218 29.91 -21.04 -29.22
N GLY A 219 29.66 -21.68 -30.37
CA GLY A 219 28.31 -21.86 -30.93
C GLY A 219 27.69 -20.59 -31.48
N LEU A 220 28.50 -19.58 -31.78
CA LEU A 220 28.06 -18.31 -32.35
C LEU A 220 27.94 -18.46 -33.87
N LYS A 221 26.78 -18.08 -34.43
CA LYS A 221 26.53 -18.09 -35.88
C LYS A 221 26.78 -16.73 -36.51
#